data_AF-A0A378B8M3-F1
#
_entry.id   AF-A0A378B8M3-F1
#
_cell.length_a   1.000
_cell.length_b   1.000
_cell.length_c   1.000
_cell.angle_alpha   90.00
_cell.angle_beta   90.00
_cell.angle_gamma   90.00
#
_symmetry.space_group_name_H-M   'P 1'
#
loop_
_entity.id
_entity.type
_entity.pdbx_description
1 polymer ?
#
loop_
_entity_poly.entity_id
_entity_poly.type
_entity_poly.pdbx_seq_one_letter_code
_entity_poly.pdbx_strand_id
1 'polypeptide(L)'
;MHLWTCYRNPFNLLLTVLGIVSYSTEDLFAAGVIALMVGISTLLNFIQEARSTKAADALKAMVSNTATVLRVVNEQGESRWLELPIDQLVPGDIIRLSAGDMIPADLRILQARDLFVAQASLTGESLPVEKVARSRDPLQQNPLECDTLCFMGTNVVSGSAQAIVFATGGRTWFGQLAGRVSEQESEPNAFQKGISRVSMLLIRFMLVMARWCC
;
A
#
# COMPACT_ATOMS: atom_id res chain seq x y z
N MET A 1 2.04 16.67 -5.95
CA MET A 1 2.65 15.88 -7.04
C MET A 1 1.72 14.88 -7.73
N HIS A 2 0.46 14.67 -7.29
CA HIS A 2 -0.52 13.82 -8.00
C HIS A 2 -1.05 14.38 -9.33
N LEU A 3 -1.05 15.71 -9.52
CA LEU A 3 -1.55 16.34 -10.75
C LEU A 3 -0.70 16.01 -11.99
N TRP A 4 0.62 15.86 -11.83
CA TRP A 4 1.54 15.59 -12.94
C TRP A 4 1.38 14.16 -13.48
N THR A 5 1.11 13.20 -12.59
CA THR A 5 0.83 11.81 -12.97
C THR A 5 -0.51 11.67 -13.69
N CYS A 6 -1.51 12.45 -13.28
CA CYS A 6 -2.82 12.51 -13.95
C CYS A 6 -2.72 13.06 -15.39
N TYR A 7 -1.80 14.02 -15.63
CA TYR A 7 -1.59 14.57 -16.97
C TYR A 7 -0.80 13.64 -17.90
N ARG A 8 0.03 12.74 -17.34
CA ARG A 8 0.84 11.77 -18.09
C ARG A 8 0.11 10.45 -18.38
N ASN A 9 -1.22 10.49 -18.39
CA ASN A 9 -2.02 9.39 -18.88
C ASN A 9 -1.91 9.39 -20.42
N PRO A 10 -1.40 8.31 -21.07
CA PRO A 10 -1.15 8.27 -22.52
C PRO A 10 -2.38 8.63 -23.36
N PHE A 11 -3.58 8.44 -22.80
CA PHE A 11 -4.84 8.84 -23.41
C PHE A 11 -4.98 10.37 -23.51
N ASN A 12 -4.73 11.15 -22.45
CA ASN A 12 -4.87 12.61 -22.51
C ASN A 12 -3.88 13.25 -23.50
N LEU A 13 -2.68 12.69 -23.61
CA LEU A 13 -1.67 13.08 -24.60
C LEU A 13 -2.13 12.79 -26.03
N LEU A 14 -2.73 11.63 -26.28
CA LEU A 14 -3.31 11.25 -27.58
C LEU A 14 -4.42 12.24 -28.00
N LEU A 15 -5.26 12.65 -27.06
CA LEU A 15 -6.40 13.54 -27.32
C LEU A 15 -5.99 14.98 -27.58
N THR A 16 -4.97 15.45 -26.88
CA THR A 16 -4.39 16.77 -27.13
C THR A 16 -3.80 16.85 -28.55
N VAL A 17 -3.12 15.78 -28.98
CA VAL A 17 -2.57 15.66 -30.34
C VAL A 17 -3.67 15.59 -31.39
N LEU A 18 -4.73 14.80 -31.17
CA LEU A 18 -5.88 14.70 -32.08
C LEU A 18 -6.64 16.04 -32.19
N GLY A 19 -6.79 16.78 -31.08
CA GLY A 19 -7.39 18.12 -31.10
C GLY A 19 -6.61 19.11 -31.96
N ILE A 20 -5.27 19.05 -31.92
CA ILE A 20 -4.38 19.88 -32.74
C ILE A 20 -4.49 19.51 -34.23
N VAL A 21 -4.50 18.20 -34.56
CA VAL A 21 -4.61 17.72 -35.95
C VAL A 21 -5.97 18.08 -36.56
N SER A 22 -7.02 17.96 -35.76
CA SER A 22 -8.40 18.27 -36.15
C SER A 22 -8.59 19.77 -36.45
N TYR A 23 -7.98 20.64 -35.62
CA TYR A 23 -7.97 22.09 -35.87
C TYR A 23 -7.24 22.46 -37.18
N SER A 24 -6.23 21.70 -37.59
CA SER A 24 -5.51 21.91 -38.87
C SER A 24 -6.26 21.44 -40.12
N THR A 25 -7.34 20.66 -40.01
CA THR A 25 -8.03 20.07 -41.19
C THR A 25 -9.20 20.92 -41.70
N GLU A 26 -9.54 22.04 -41.05
CA GLU A 26 -10.58 23.03 -41.43
C GLU A 26 -12.02 22.50 -41.65
N ASP A 27 -12.28 21.19 -41.50
CA ASP A 27 -13.62 20.63 -41.45
C ASP A 27 -14.18 20.68 -40.01
N LEU A 28 -14.83 21.80 -39.70
CA LEU A 28 -15.44 22.09 -38.40
C LEU A 28 -16.46 21.01 -37.95
N PHE A 29 -17.10 20.31 -38.88
CA PHE A 29 -18.11 19.31 -38.56
C PHE A 29 -17.46 17.99 -38.12
N ALA A 30 -16.48 17.50 -38.89
CA ALA A 30 -15.71 16.33 -38.53
C ALA A 30 -14.92 16.56 -37.23
N ALA A 31 -14.38 17.76 -37.05
CA ALA A 31 -13.64 18.14 -35.86
C ALA A 31 -14.49 18.13 -34.59
N GLY A 32 -15.72 18.64 -34.67
CA GLY A 32 -16.67 18.65 -33.56
C GLY A 32 -17.08 17.24 -33.10
N VAL A 33 -17.34 16.32 -34.04
CA VAL A 33 -17.75 14.94 -33.72
C VAL A 33 -16.62 14.17 -33.04
N ILE A 34 -15.39 14.30 -33.53
CA ILE A 34 -14.21 13.63 -32.94
C ILE A 34 -13.93 14.21 -31.55
N ALA A 35 -13.97 15.53 -31.38
CA ALA A 35 -13.79 16.18 -30.08
C ALA A 35 -14.85 15.75 -29.05
N LEU A 36 -16.11 15.58 -29.48
CA LEU A 36 -17.20 15.13 -28.61
C LEU A 36 -17.01 13.67 -28.16
N MET A 37 -16.71 12.75 -29.08
CA MET A 37 -16.45 11.34 -28.74
C MET A 37 -15.28 11.21 -27.77
N VAL A 38 -14.20 11.96 -28.04
CA VAL A 38 -13.02 12.06 -27.18
C VAL A 38 -13.39 12.58 -25.79
N GLY A 39 -14.17 13.65 -25.71
CA GLY A 39 -14.61 14.23 -24.43
C GLY A 39 -15.40 13.22 -23.59
N ILE A 40 -16.35 12.51 -24.22
CA ILE A 40 -17.15 11.48 -23.56
C ILE A 40 -16.27 10.32 -23.08
N SER A 41 -15.39 9.77 -23.92
CA SER A 41 -14.49 8.69 -23.53
C SER A 41 -13.54 9.11 -22.40
N THR A 42 -13.05 10.36 -22.40
CA THR A 42 -12.18 10.87 -21.34
C THR A 42 -12.93 11.02 -20.03
N LEU A 43 -14.15 11.55 -20.09
CA LEU A 43 -15.00 11.71 -18.91
C LEU A 43 -15.37 10.35 -18.32
N LEU A 44 -15.70 9.36 -19.16
CA LEU A 44 -15.95 7.99 -18.71
C LEU A 44 -14.72 7.35 -18.08
N ASN A 45 -13.54 7.48 -18.69
CA ASN A 45 -12.29 6.97 -18.11
C ASN A 45 -11.95 7.68 -16.80
N PHE A 46 -12.14 8.99 -16.70
CA PHE A 46 -11.93 9.75 -15.47
C PHE A 46 -12.87 9.29 -14.35
N ILE A 47 -14.14 9.06 -14.67
CA ILE A 47 -15.13 8.54 -13.70
C ILE A 47 -14.82 7.09 -13.31
N GLN A 48 -14.38 6.25 -14.25
CA GLN A 48 -13.99 4.86 -13.97
C GLN A 48 -12.75 4.80 -13.07
N GLU A 49 -11.72 5.62 -13.35
CA GLU A 49 -10.49 5.70 -12.56
C GLU A 49 -10.77 6.26 -11.15
N ALA A 50 -11.61 7.31 -11.04
CA ALA A 50 -12.03 7.87 -9.77
C ALA A 50 -12.89 6.91 -8.93
N ARG A 51 -13.60 5.98 -9.58
CA ARG A 51 -14.40 4.96 -8.90
C ARG A 51 -13.55 3.76 -8.45
N SER A 52 -12.54 3.37 -9.23
CA SER A 52 -11.60 2.30 -8.89
C SER A 52 -10.70 2.68 -7.70
N THR A 53 -10.21 3.91 -7.65
CA THR A 53 -9.41 4.40 -6.52
C THR A 53 -10.21 4.46 -5.22
N LYS A 54 -11.49 4.87 -5.28
CA LYS A 54 -12.40 4.87 -4.11
C LYS A 54 -12.67 3.51 -3.52
N ALA A 55 -12.74 2.45 -4.33
CA ALA A 55 -12.99 1.10 -3.83
C ALA A 55 -11.79 0.58 -3.01
N ALA A 56 -10.56 0.88 -3.45
CA ALA A 56 -9.35 0.54 -2.70
C ALA A 56 -9.22 1.35 -1.39
N ASP A 57 -9.57 2.64 -1.41
CA ASP A 57 -9.53 3.50 -0.21
C ASP A 57 -10.66 3.19 0.79
N ALA A 58 -11.84 2.80 0.32
CA ALA A 58 -12.94 2.38 1.20
C ALA A 58 -12.66 1.04 1.89
N LEU A 59 -11.98 0.11 1.22
CA LEU A 59 -11.46 -1.10 1.87
C LEU A 59 -10.36 -0.79 2.89
N LYS A 60 -9.48 0.18 2.62
CA LYS A 60 -8.49 0.68 3.60
C LYS A 60 -9.13 1.34 4.81
N ALA A 61 -10.18 2.13 4.62
CA ALA A 61 -10.90 2.82 5.70
C ALA A 61 -11.74 1.88 6.57
N MET A 62 -12.22 0.75 6.04
CA MET A 62 -12.88 -0.30 6.83
C MET A 62 -11.89 -1.14 7.69
N VAL A 63 -10.58 -0.91 7.52
CA VAL A 63 -9.49 -1.46 8.37
C VAL A 63 -8.93 -0.34 9.27
N SER A 64 -9.78 0.60 9.72
CA SER A 64 -9.48 1.39 10.91
C SER A 64 -9.63 0.48 12.14
N ASN A 65 -8.76 -0.51 12.24
CA ASN A 65 -8.63 -1.36 13.42
C ASN A 65 -8.17 -0.43 14.56
N THR A 66 -8.94 -0.34 15.63
CA THR A 66 -8.62 0.49 16.79
C THR A 66 -7.70 -0.29 17.71
N ALA A 67 -6.65 0.34 18.24
CA ALA A 67 -5.75 -0.28 19.19
C ALA A 67 -6.01 0.28 20.60
N THR A 68 -6.11 -0.60 21.59
CA THR A 68 -6.22 -0.17 23.00
C THR A 68 -4.84 0.14 23.53
N VAL A 69 -4.57 1.43 23.77
CA VAL A 69 -3.26 1.91 24.26
C VAL A 69 -3.39 2.54 25.65
N LEU A 70 -2.32 2.46 26.42
CA LEU A 70 -2.16 3.11 27.71
C LEU A 70 -1.42 4.43 27.51
N ARG A 71 -2.11 5.56 27.72
CA ARG A 71 -1.49 6.89 27.66
C ARG A 71 -1.76 7.68 28.93
N VAL A 72 -0.81 8.51 29.30
CA VAL A 72 -0.94 9.48 30.40
C VAL A 72 -1.90 10.57 29.95
N VAL A 73 -3.02 10.73 30.66
CA VAL A 73 -4.11 11.65 30.26
C VAL A 73 -3.98 13.02 30.93
N ASN A 74 -3.36 13.08 32.10
CA ASN A 74 -3.26 14.29 32.92
C ASN A 74 -1.79 14.63 33.25
N GLU A 75 -1.48 15.93 33.44
CA GLU A 75 -0.19 16.40 33.98
C GLU A 75 0.14 15.80 35.37
N GLN A 76 -0.86 15.22 36.03
CA GLN A 76 -0.77 14.48 37.28
C GLN A 76 -0.23 13.05 37.13
N GLY A 77 0.02 12.57 35.89
CA GLY A 77 0.62 11.25 35.65
C GLY A 77 -0.38 10.08 35.62
N GLU A 78 -1.68 10.34 35.54
CA GLU A 78 -2.69 9.28 35.48
C GLU A 78 -2.74 8.61 34.10
N SER A 79 -2.46 7.31 34.07
CA SER A 79 -2.51 6.49 32.85
C SER A 79 -3.89 5.84 32.69
N ARG A 80 -4.52 6.03 31.52
CA ARG A 80 -5.81 5.40 31.19
C ARG A 80 -5.72 4.62 29.88
N TRP A 81 -6.48 3.54 29.81
CA TRP A 81 -6.71 2.78 28.57
C TRP A 81 -7.65 3.55 27.65
N LEU A 82 -7.19 3.83 26.44
CA LEU A 82 -7.90 4.57 25.41
C LEU A 82 -7.81 3.79 24.10
N GLU A 83 -8.92 3.71 23.37
CA GLU A 83 -8.92 3.21 22.01
C GLU A 83 -8.46 4.32 21.07
N LEU A 84 -7.36 4.07 20.36
CA LEU A 84 -6.78 5.00 19.40
C LEU A 84 -6.69 4.34 18.01
N PRO A 85 -6.90 5.09 16.93
CA PRO A 85 -6.69 4.58 15.59
C PRO A 85 -5.21 4.24 15.39
N ILE A 86 -4.91 3.18 14.63
CA ILE A 86 -3.54 2.69 14.39
C ILE A 86 -2.64 3.78 13.80
N ASP A 87 -3.18 4.72 13.05
CA ASP A 87 -2.42 5.83 12.46
C ASP A 87 -1.81 6.77 13.51
N GLN A 88 -2.32 6.75 14.75
CA GLN A 88 -1.83 7.56 15.86
C GLN A 88 -0.91 6.78 16.81
N LEU A 89 -0.58 5.52 16.49
CA LEU A 89 0.30 4.68 17.29
C LEU A 89 1.76 5.14 17.14
N VAL A 90 2.44 5.33 18.27
CA VAL A 90 3.84 5.80 18.31
C VAL A 90 4.73 4.77 19.02
N PRO A 91 6.00 4.59 18.60
CA PRO A 91 6.94 3.76 19.36
C PRO A 91 7.05 4.25 20.82
N GLY A 92 6.95 3.31 21.77
CA GLY A 92 6.91 3.59 23.20
C GLY A 92 5.53 3.46 23.83
N ASP A 93 4.44 3.46 23.05
CA ASP A 93 3.10 3.22 23.57
C ASP A 93 2.97 1.77 24.09
N ILE A 94 2.30 1.60 25.23
CA ILE A 94 1.95 0.28 25.76
C ILE A 94 0.55 -0.05 25.29
N ILE A 95 0.37 -1.20 24.67
CA ILE A 95 -0.91 -1.64 24.15
C ILE A 95 -1.35 -2.95 24.80
N ARG A 96 -2.67 -3.14 24.87
CA ARG A 96 -3.27 -4.38 25.33
C ARG A 96 -3.83 -5.13 24.14
N LEU A 97 -3.49 -6.41 24.08
CA LEU A 97 -3.98 -7.35 23.08
C LEU A 97 -4.89 -8.38 23.74
N SER A 98 -5.96 -8.74 23.04
CA SER A 98 -6.90 -9.78 23.41
C SER A 98 -7.07 -10.78 22.26
N ALA A 99 -7.61 -11.96 22.57
CA ALA A 99 -7.94 -12.97 21.57
C ALA A 99 -8.87 -12.41 20.49
N GLY A 100 -8.51 -12.61 19.22
CA GLY A 100 -9.24 -12.08 18.06
C GLY A 100 -8.68 -10.77 17.51
N ASP A 101 -7.81 -10.08 18.25
CA ASP A 101 -7.25 -8.81 17.79
C ASP A 101 -6.17 -9.02 16.73
N MET A 102 -6.18 -8.15 15.71
CA MET A 102 -5.08 -8.03 14.76
C MET A 102 -3.97 -7.16 15.36
N ILE A 103 -2.72 -7.60 15.23
CA ILE A 103 -1.55 -6.91 15.77
C ILE A 103 -1.25 -5.65 14.90
N PRO A 104 -1.35 -4.43 15.47
CA PRO A 104 -1.34 -3.18 14.68
C PRO A 104 0.06 -2.69 14.28
N ALA A 105 1.09 -3.13 15.00
CA ALA A 105 2.47 -2.66 14.87
C ALA A 105 3.42 -3.76 15.34
N ASP A 106 4.73 -3.56 15.23
CA ASP A 106 5.67 -4.51 15.83
C ASP A 106 5.84 -4.20 17.33
N LEU A 107 5.66 -5.23 18.14
CA LEU A 107 5.54 -5.12 19.58
C LEU A 107 6.51 -6.04 20.30
N ARG A 108 6.93 -5.60 21.48
CA ARG A 108 7.66 -6.42 22.44
C ARG A 108 6.77 -6.70 23.65
N ILE A 109 6.58 -7.97 23.96
CA ILE A 109 5.69 -8.42 25.04
C ILE A 109 6.31 -8.06 26.38
N LEU A 110 5.51 -7.42 27.24
CA LEU A 110 5.83 -7.13 28.64
C LEU A 110 5.16 -8.12 29.58
N GLN A 111 3.94 -8.53 29.25
CA GLN A 111 3.17 -9.51 30.00
C GLN A 111 2.30 -10.32 29.04
N ALA A 112 2.25 -11.64 29.23
CA ALA A 112 1.38 -12.52 28.45
C ALA A 112 0.69 -13.52 29.37
N ARG A 113 -0.56 -13.87 29.04
CA ARG A 113 -1.34 -14.96 29.64
C ARG A 113 -1.88 -15.82 28.51
N ASP A 114 -1.32 -17.02 28.36
CA ASP A 114 -1.66 -18.01 27.34
C ASP A 114 -1.80 -17.38 25.94
N LEU A 115 -0.84 -16.53 25.56
CA LEU A 115 -0.88 -15.78 24.31
C LEU A 115 -0.42 -16.68 23.16
N PHE A 116 -1.32 -16.96 22.23
CA PHE A 116 -1.01 -17.66 20.98
C PHE A 116 -1.23 -16.72 19.79
N VAL A 117 -0.22 -16.61 18.93
CA VAL A 117 -0.24 -15.74 17.76
C VAL A 117 -0.13 -16.57 16.49
N ALA A 118 -1.01 -16.33 15.53
CA ALA A 118 -0.95 -16.92 14.21
C ALA A 118 -0.01 -16.09 13.32
N GLN A 119 1.17 -16.64 13.02
CA GLN A 119 2.19 -15.99 12.19
C GLN A 119 2.19 -16.47 10.73
N ALA A 120 1.08 -17.08 10.27
CA ALA A 120 0.95 -17.63 8.91
C ALA A 120 1.25 -16.59 7.82
N SER A 121 0.86 -15.33 8.03
CA SER A 121 1.07 -14.24 7.07
C SER A 121 2.55 -13.88 6.83
N LEU A 122 3.44 -14.18 7.79
CA LEU A 122 4.86 -13.79 7.74
C LEU A 122 5.81 -14.98 7.57
N THR A 123 5.49 -16.11 8.21
CA THR A 123 6.35 -17.31 8.21
C THR A 123 5.83 -18.41 7.29
N GLY A 124 4.55 -18.38 6.93
CA GLY A 124 3.89 -19.48 6.22
C GLY A 124 3.51 -20.67 7.10
N GLU A 125 3.79 -20.61 8.41
CA GLU A 125 3.42 -21.67 9.35
C GLU A 125 1.99 -21.47 9.85
N SER A 126 1.15 -22.50 9.69
CA SER A 126 -0.27 -22.46 10.11
C SER A 126 -0.48 -22.73 11.60
N LEU A 127 0.55 -23.19 12.31
CA LEU A 127 0.44 -23.52 13.73
C LEU A 127 0.59 -22.24 14.58
N PRO A 128 -0.32 -21.98 15.53
CA PRO A 128 -0.18 -20.86 16.45
C PRO A 128 1.08 -21.02 17.30
N VAL A 129 1.88 -19.96 17.39
CA VAL A 129 3.10 -19.93 18.19
C VAL A 129 2.78 -19.29 19.54
N GLU A 130 3.19 -19.95 20.63
CA GLU A 130 3.06 -19.41 21.97
C GLU A 130 4.04 -18.26 22.17
N LYS A 131 3.57 -17.15 22.75
CA LYS A 131 4.39 -15.96 23.00
C LYS A 131 4.45 -15.66 24.50
N VAL A 132 5.64 -15.32 24.98
CA VAL A 132 5.92 -15.11 26.41
C VAL A 132 6.69 -13.81 26.67
N ALA A 133 6.49 -13.23 27.86
CA ALA A 133 7.14 -11.98 28.26
C ALA A 133 8.64 -12.11 28.52
N ARG A 134 9.10 -13.30 28.93
CA ARG A 134 10.50 -13.58 29.23
C ARG A 134 10.99 -14.65 28.27
N SER A 135 12.05 -14.34 27.52
CA SER A 135 12.63 -15.27 26.55
C SER A 135 12.94 -16.59 27.24
N ARG A 136 12.43 -17.69 26.68
CA ARG A 136 12.74 -19.06 27.14
C ARG A 136 14.16 -19.44 26.73
N ASP A 137 14.61 -18.93 25.59
CA ASP A 137 15.97 -19.11 25.08
C ASP A 137 16.64 -17.73 24.82
N PRO A 138 17.74 -17.39 25.50
CA PRO A 138 18.50 -16.17 25.22
C PRO A 138 19.44 -16.30 24.01
N LEU A 139 19.60 -17.50 23.42
CA LEU A 139 20.48 -17.75 22.26
C LEU A 139 19.77 -17.65 20.91
N GLN A 140 18.45 -17.41 20.89
CA GLN A 140 17.70 -17.34 19.64
C GLN A 140 18.04 -16.06 18.86
N GLN A 141 18.73 -16.22 17.74
CA GLN A 141 19.21 -15.10 16.92
C GLN A 141 18.18 -14.63 15.88
N ASN A 142 17.21 -15.48 15.52
CA ASN A 142 16.23 -15.15 14.51
C ASN A 142 15.08 -14.32 15.13
N PRO A 143 14.88 -13.06 14.69
CA PRO A 143 13.83 -12.21 15.24
C PRO A 143 12.42 -12.79 15.03
N LEU A 144 12.16 -13.50 13.92
CA LEU A 144 10.83 -14.05 13.61
C LEU A 144 10.41 -15.20 14.54
N GLU A 145 11.39 -15.94 15.04
CA GLU A 145 11.21 -17.06 15.97
C GLU A 145 11.22 -16.61 17.43
N CYS A 146 11.45 -15.33 17.71
CA CYS A 146 11.48 -14.83 19.09
C CYS A 146 10.09 -14.89 19.73
N ASP A 147 10.00 -15.58 20.87
CA ASP A 147 8.75 -15.69 21.65
C ASP A 147 8.30 -14.37 22.29
N THR A 148 9.21 -13.40 22.40
CA THR A 148 8.98 -12.11 23.05
C THR A 148 8.50 -11.02 22.10
N LEU A 149 8.54 -11.29 20.78
CA LEU A 149 8.20 -10.32 19.74
C LEU A 149 6.92 -10.74 19.03
N CYS A 150 6.10 -9.73 18.75
CA CYS A 150 4.91 -9.81 17.92
C CYS A 150 5.08 -8.89 16.71
N PHE A 151 4.60 -9.32 15.56
CA PHE A 151 4.78 -8.59 14.31
C PHE A 151 3.45 -8.10 13.75
N MET A 152 3.49 -6.93 13.11
CA MET A 152 2.36 -6.33 12.43
C MET A 152 1.74 -7.31 11.40
N GLY A 153 0.41 -7.37 11.35
CA GLY A 153 -0.32 -8.20 10.38
C GLY A 153 -0.49 -9.67 10.78
N THR A 154 -0.10 -10.03 12.01
CA THR A 154 -0.43 -11.31 12.64
C THR A 154 -1.66 -11.17 13.53
N ASN A 155 -2.33 -12.28 13.83
CA ASN A 155 -3.57 -12.28 14.61
C ASN A 155 -3.39 -13.03 15.92
N VAL A 156 -4.00 -12.52 16.99
CA VAL A 156 -4.03 -13.20 18.28
C VAL A 156 -5.12 -14.28 18.24
N VAL A 157 -4.72 -15.54 18.39
CA VAL A 157 -5.63 -16.70 18.37
C VAL A 157 -6.31 -16.86 19.72
N SER A 158 -5.54 -16.75 20.80
CA SER A 158 -6.05 -16.88 22.16
C SER A 158 -5.14 -16.16 23.16
N GLY A 159 -5.69 -15.91 24.35
CA GLY A 159 -4.99 -15.27 25.46
C GLY A 159 -5.14 -13.76 25.52
N SER A 160 -4.30 -13.15 26.36
CA SER A 160 -4.19 -11.70 26.47
C SER A 160 -2.75 -11.29 26.76
N ALA A 161 -2.35 -10.12 26.27
CA ALA A 161 -1.01 -9.62 26.49
C ALA A 161 -0.97 -8.10 26.63
N GLN A 162 0.06 -7.62 27.33
CA GLN A 162 0.48 -6.23 27.31
C GLN A 162 1.83 -6.18 26.61
N ALA A 163 1.97 -5.28 25.65
CA ALA A 163 3.17 -5.17 24.85
C ALA A 163 3.50 -3.70 24.59
N ILE A 164 4.78 -3.39 24.46
CA ILE A 164 5.26 -2.06 24.08
C ILE A 164 5.54 -2.02 22.58
N VAL A 165 5.10 -0.95 21.93
CA VAL A 165 5.35 -0.71 20.51
C VAL A 165 6.81 -0.32 20.33
N PHE A 166 7.53 -1.00 19.45
CA PHE A 166 8.91 -0.62 19.11
C PHE A 166 9.07 -0.11 17.67
N ALA A 167 8.20 -0.53 16.74
CA ALA A 167 8.17 -0.02 15.37
C ALA A 167 6.74 0.07 14.83
N THR A 168 6.46 1.13 14.07
CA THR A 168 5.15 1.40 13.44
C THR A 168 5.30 1.71 11.95
N GLY A 169 4.23 1.54 11.17
CA GLY A 169 4.16 1.89 9.75
C GLY A 169 5.22 1.20 8.88
N GLY A 170 5.86 1.94 7.98
CA GLY A 170 6.87 1.40 7.06
C GLY A 170 8.16 0.88 7.73
N ARG A 171 8.35 1.14 9.03
CA ARG A 171 9.51 0.65 9.79
C ARG A 171 9.28 -0.74 10.38
N THR A 172 8.04 -1.25 10.36
CA THR A 172 7.76 -2.63 10.79
C THR A 172 8.40 -3.64 9.84
N TRP A 173 8.56 -4.87 10.29
CA TRP A 173 9.03 -5.98 9.45
C TRP A 173 8.16 -6.17 8.21
N PHE A 174 6.84 -6.14 8.39
CA PHE A 174 5.90 -6.20 7.27
C PHE A 174 6.03 -4.98 6.35
N GLY A 175 6.16 -3.78 6.91
CA GLY A 175 6.33 -2.54 6.15
C GLY A 175 7.61 -2.52 5.30
N GLN A 176 8.72 -3.03 5.84
CA GLN A 176 9.97 -3.16 5.11
C GLN A 176 9.87 -4.23 4.00
N LEU A 177 9.17 -5.34 4.25
CA LEU A 177 8.95 -6.38 3.25
C LEU A 177 8.07 -5.85 2.10
N ALA A 178 6.96 -5.20 2.43
CA ALA A 178 6.07 -4.57 1.46
C ALA A 178 6.77 -3.46 0.67
N GLY A 179 7.61 -2.66 1.32
CA GLY A 179 8.42 -1.62 0.68
C GLY A 179 9.37 -2.19 -0.37
N ARG A 180 10.08 -3.28 -0.05
CA ARG A 180 11.00 -3.95 -0.99
C ARG A 180 10.27 -4.57 -2.19
N VAL A 181 9.09 -5.15 -1.97
CA VAL A 181 8.27 -5.70 -3.06
C VAL A 181 7.72 -4.59 -3.96
N SER A 182 7.30 -3.46 -3.38
CA SER A 182 6.81 -2.32 -4.15
C SER A 182 7.92 -1.63 -4.96
N GLU A 183 9.15 -1.58 -4.46
CA GLU A 183 10.31 -1.13 -5.24
C GLU A 183 10.60 -2.05 -6.44
N GLN A 184 10.29 -3.34 -6.34
CA GLN A 184 10.47 -4.30 -7.43
C GLN A 184 9.46 -4.15 -8.59
N GLU A 185 8.28 -3.55 -8.35
CA GLU A 185 7.28 -3.35 -9.43
C GLU A 185 7.66 -2.26 -10.46
N SER A 186 8.75 -1.51 -10.25
CA SER A 186 9.22 -0.50 -11.21
C SER A 186 10.24 -0.99 -12.25
N GLU A 187 10.62 -2.28 -12.24
CA GLU A 187 11.36 -2.86 -13.36
C GLU A 187 10.38 -3.21 -14.49
N PRO A 188 10.40 -2.52 -15.65
CA PRO A 188 9.51 -2.86 -16.75
C PRO A 188 9.77 -4.30 -17.18
N ASN A 189 8.71 -5.11 -17.11
CA ASN A 189 8.73 -6.53 -17.48
C ASN A 189 9.45 -6.75 -18.82
N ALA A 190 10.17 -7.87 -18.97
CA ALA A 190 10.94 -8.17 -20.19
C ALA A 190 10.09 -8.04 -21.49
N PHE A 191 8.80 -8.34 -21.39
CA PHE A 191 7.82 -8.17 -22.45
C PHE A 191 7.55 -6.68 -22.78
N GLN A 192 7.41 -5.80 -21.78
CA GLN A 192 7.25 -4.35 -21.98
C GLN A 192 8.51 -3.72 -22.60
N LYS A 193 9.71 -4.13 -22.14
CA LYS A 193 10.99 -3.76 -22.79
C LYS A 193 11.03 -4.23 -24.25
N GLY A 194 10.53 -5.43 -24.56
CA GLY A 194 10.40 -5.96 -25.92
C GLY A 194 9.46 -5.12 -26.81
N ILE A 195 8.27 -4.81 -26.31
CA ILE A 195 7.27 -4.02 -27.04
C ILE A 195 7.74 -2.59 -27.30
N SER A 196 8.46 -1.98 -26.35
CA SER A 196 9.00 -0.62 -26.53
C SER A 196 10.04 -0.55 -27.66
N ARG A 197 10.86 -1.61 -27.82
CA ARG A 197 11.84 -1.70 -28.90
C ARG A 197 11.17 -1.87 -30.26
N VAL A 198 10.15 -2.71 -30.34
CA VAL A 198 9.38 -2.91 -31.58
C VAL A 198 8.66 -1.62 -31.97
N SER A 199 7.98 -0.97 -31.03
CA SER A 199 7.33 0.33 -31.27
C SER A 199 8.32 1.40 -31.75
N MET A 200 9.51 1.50 -31.13
CA MET A 200 10.53 2.46 -31.57
C MET A 200 11.03 2.16 -33.00
N LEU A 201 11.14 0.89 -33.37
CA LEU A 201 11.59 0.47 -34.70
C LEU A 201 10.55 0.83 -35.77
N LEU A 202 9.26 0.61 -35.50
CA LEU A 202 8.17 0.99 -36.38
C LEU A 202 8.06 2.51 -36.56
N ILE A 203 8.22 3.29 -35.47
CA ILE A 203 8.21 4.75 -35.54
C ILE A 203 9.38 5.27 -36.38
N ARG A 204 10.59 4.71 -36.23
CA ARG A 204 11.74 5.05 -37.08
C ARG A 204 11.47 4.75 -38.55
N PHE A 205 10.86 3.61 -38.86
CA PHE A 205 10.49 3.25 -40.24
C PHE A 205 9.49 4.24 -40.83
N MET A 206 8.44 4.60 -40.08
CA MET A 206 7.44 5.57 -40.53
C MET A 206 8.07 6.95 -40.80
N LEU A 207 8.98 7.43 -39.95
CA LEU A 207 9.68 8.70 -40.15
C LEU A 207 10.57 8.70 -41.39
N VAL A 208 11.28 7.60 -41.67
CA VAL A 208 12.13 7.48 -42.87
C VAL A 208 11.27 7.47 -44.14
N MET A 209 10.18 6.71 -44.14
CA MET A 209 9.22 6.67 -45.25
C MET A 209 8.57 8.03 -45.50
N ALA A 210 8.13 8.72 -44.45
CA ALA A 210 7.53 10.05 -44.56
C ALA A 210 8.51 11.07 -45.15
N ARG A 211 9.79 10.99 -44.78
CA ARG A 211 10.86 11.84 -45.31
C ARG A 211 11.29 11.49 -46.74
N TRP A 212 10.94 10.29 -47.23
CA TRP A 212 11.17 9.85 -48.61
C TRP A 212 10.00 10.18 -49.55
N CYS A 213 8.81 10.43 -49.00
CA CYS A 213 7.58 10.69 -49.77
C CYS A 213 7.30 12.19 -49.99
N CYS A 214 8.09 13.08 -49.38
CA CYS A 214 8.04 14.54 -49.52
C CYS A 214 9.23 15.02 -50.33
#